data_AF-A0A7W5AHG3-F1
#
_entry.id   AF-A0A7W5AHG3-F1
#
_cell.length_a   1.000
_cell.length_b   1.000
_cell.length_c   1.000
_cell.angle_alpha   90.00
_cell.angle_beta   90.00
_cell.angle_gamma   90.00
#
_symmetry.space_group_name_H-M   'P 1'
#
loop_
_entity.id
_entity.type
_entity.pdbx_description
1 polymer ?
#
loop_
_entity_poly.entity_id
_entity_poly.type
_entity_poly.pdbx_seq_one_letter_code
_entity_poly.pdbx_strand_id
1 'polypeptide(L)'
;MTMPIATAAARDLKSALGPDVAVFASARGRGPVLTVLRLVSAEEASSVRPTLEDLVAGFRRIAGALVEQMRAGASPEDDCPDSVRYGDATWYLDPHGEHCRFENAVSGEVVEANIYAPDALDPYFLLEYAKSAGHYGVVVDACVEGFHDMCRLLDQAGIAYG
;
A
#
# COMPACT_ATOMS: atom_id res chain seq x y z
N MET A 1 10.10 -31.72 2.06
CA MET A 1 8.87 -31.24 1.40
C MET A 1 9.28 -30.50 0.13
N THR A 2 8.59 -30.72 -1.00
CA THR A 2 8.84 -29.96 -2.24
C THR A 2 7.89 -28.76 -2.33
N MET A 3 8.17 -27.78 -3.22
CA MET A 3 7.29 -26.62 -3.39
C MET A 3 5.84 -27.01 -3.75
N PRO A 4 5.58 -27.93 -4.70
CA PRO A 4 4.22 -28.38 -4.98
C PRO A 4 3.49 -28.96 -3.76
N ILE A 5 4.20 -29.74 -2.93
CA ILE A 5 3.63 -30.31 -1.70
C ILE A 5 3.33 -29.21 -0.68
N ALA A 6 4.24 -28.25 -0.51
CA ALA A 6 4.02 -27.12 0.40
C ALA A 6 2.83 -26.25 -0.05
N THR A 7 2.69 -25.98 -1.36
CA THR A 7 1.55 -25.23 -1.88
C THR A 7 0.23 -25.96 -1.66
N ALA A 8 0.19 -27.30 -1.82
CA ALA A 8 -0.98 -28.09 -1.49
C ALA A 8 -1.33 -28.00 0.01
N ALA A 9 -0.33 -28.18 0.88
CA ALA A 9 -0.50 -28.07 2.33
C ALA A 9 -0.97 -26.67 2.77
N ALA A 10 -0.48 -25.61 2.13
CA ALA A 10 -0.93 -24.24 2.37
C ALA A 10 -2.43 -24.08 2.08
N ARG A 11 -2.90 -24.64 0.96
CA ARG A 11 -4.31 -24.60 0.56
C ARG A 11 -5.20 -25.37 1.54
N ASP A 12 -4.78 -26.57 1.93
CA ASP A 12 -5.53 -27.40 2.87
C ASP A 12 -5.62 -26.72 4.24
N LEU A 13 -4.52 -26.14 4.70
CA LEU A 13 -4.47 -25.41 5.97
C LEU A 13 -5.33 -24.14 5.93
N LYS A 14 -5.31 -23.38 4.83
CA LYS A 14 -6.18 -22.21 4.64
C LYS A 14 -7.67 -22.60 4.73
N SER A 15 -8.05 -23.72 4.12
CA SER A 15 -9.41 -24.25 4.18
C SER A 15 -9.83 -24.61 5.61
N ALA A 16 -8.92 -25.20 6.39
CA ALA A 16 -9.19 -25.63 7.76
C ALA A 16 -9.25 -24.47 8.78
N LEU A 17 -8.46 -23.41 8.59
CA LEU A 17 -8.32 -22.31 9.56
C LEU A 17 -9.34 -21.17 9.37
N GLY A 18 -10.04 -21.11 8.24
CA GLY A 18 -11.12 -20.14 8.01
C GLY A 18 -10.71 -18.87 7.25
N PRO A 19 -11.59 -17.86 7.19
CA PRO A 19 -11.45 -16.74 6.26
C PRO A 19 -10.38 -15.71 6.65
N ASP A 20 -10.09 -15.52 7.93
CA ASP A 20 -9.25 -14.43 8.45
C ASP A 20 -7.78 -14.81 8.64
N VAL A 21 -7.28 -15.70 7.78
CA VAL A 21 -5.86 -16.07 7.76
C VAL A 21 -5.28 -16.02 6.36
N ALA A 22 -4.04 -15.58 6.18
CA ALA A 22 -3.30 -15.86 4.96
C ALA A 22 -2.45 -17.11 5.19
N VAL A 23 -2.43 -18.04 4.23
CA VAL A 23 -1.51 -19.17 4.26
C VAL A 23 -0.81 -19.26 2.91
N PHE A 24 0.51 -19.24 2.93
CA PHE A 24 1.30 -19.37 1.71
C PHE A 24 2.57 -20.19 1.94
N ALA A 25 3.00 -20.85 0.86
CA ALA A 25 4.25 -21.57 0.82
C ALA A 25 5.31 -20.72 0.13
N SER A 26 6.50 -20.62 0.71
CA SER A 26 7.64 -19.93 0.13
C SER A 26 8.90 -20.76 0.25
N ALA A 27 9.88 -20.52 -0.62
CA ALA A 27 11.19 -21.15 -0.51
C ALA A 27 12.07 -20.35 0.47
N ARG A 28 12.67 -21.01 1.46
CA ARG A 28 13.82 -20.49 2.21
C ARG A 28 14.99 -21.44 2.07
N GLY A 29 16.22 -20.99 2.31
CA GLY A 29 17.46 -21.72 1.97
C GLY A 29 17.60 -23.18 2.45
N ARG A 30 16.72 -23.68 3.34
CA ARG A 30 16.68 -25.10 3.77
C ARG A 30 15.46 -25.89 3.25
N GLY A 31 14.66 -25.31 2.36
CA GLY A 31 13.47 -25.92 1.78
C GLY A 31 12.22 -25.04 1.89
N PRO A 32 11.06 -25.56 1.46
CA PRO A 32 9.79 -24.84 1.55
C PRO A 32 9.36 -24.61 3.00
N VAL A 33 8.81 -23.44 3.26
CA VAL A 33 8.23 -23.02 4.54
C VAL A 33 6.78 -22.64 4.33
N LEU A 34 5.92 -22.99 5.29
CA LEU A 34 4.54 -22.50 5.35
C LEU A 34 4.51 -21.29 6.28
N THR A 35 3.93 -20.20 5.80
CA THR A 35 3.64 -19.01 6.61
C THR A 35 2.14 -18.94 6.81
N VAL A 36 1.73 -18.72 8.05
CA VAL A 36 0.33 -18.48 8.45
C VAL A 36 0.28 -17.13 9.12
N LEU A 37 -0.51 -16.22 8.57
CA LEU A 37 -0.74 -14.88 9.13
C LEU A 37 -2.19 -14.82 9.60
N ARG A 38 -2.44 -14.21 10.76
CA ARG A 38 -3.79 -13.87 11.19
C ARG A 38 -4.09 -12.47 10.68
N LEU A 39 -4.99 -12.39 9.71
CA LEU A 39 -5.37 -11.12 9.11
C LEU A 39 -6.42 -10.41 9.95
N VAL A 40 -6.59 -9.12 9.68
CA VAL A 40 -7.73 -8.33 10.13
C VAL A 40 -9.05 -9.07 9.84
N SER A 41 -9.88 -9.22 10.87
CA SER A 41 -11.19 -9.87 10.75
C SER A 41 -12.21 -9.00 10.02
N ALA A 42 -13.31 -9.60 9.59
CA ALA A 42 -14.40 -8.86 8.94
C ALA A 42 -15.04 -7.79 9.86
N GLU A 43 -15.11 -8.06 11.17
CA GLU A 43 -15.62 -7.12 12.16
C GLU A 43 -14.69 -5.92 12.34
N GLU A 44 -13.39 -6.17 12.53
CA GLU A 44 -12.37 -5.12 12.58
C GLU A 44 -12.35 -4.31 11.28
N ALA A 45 -12.37 -4.97 10.13
CA ALA A 45 -12.42 -4.31 8.82
C ALA A 45 -13.67 -3.42 8.66
N SER A 46 -14.82 -3.88 9.15
CA SER A 46 -16.04 -3.07 9.16
C SER A 46 -15.92 -1.85 10.08
N SER A 47 -15.22 -1.98 11.21
CA SER A 47 -15.04 -0.88 12.16
C SER A 47 -14.11 0.23 11.65
N VAL A 48 -13.08 -0.12 10.87
CA VAL A 48 -12.11 0.85 10.32
C VAL A 48 -12.50 1.40 8.95
N ARG A 49 -13.57 0.85 8.33
CA ARG A 49 -13.97 1.18 6.95
C ARG A 49 -14.10 2.68 6.68
N PRO A 50 -14.78 3.50 7.51
CA PRO A 50 -14.90 4.93 7.20
C PRO A 50 -13.54 5.62 7.09
N THR A 51 -12.61 5.31 8.00
CA THR A 51 -11.26 5.87 7.98
C THR A 51 -10.43 5.34 6.81
N LEU A 52 -10.63 4.09 6.40
CA LEU A 52 -10.01 3.54 5.19
C LEU A 52 -10.49 4.26 3.92
N GLU A 53 -11.79 4.53 3.81
CA GLU A 53 -12.36 5.27 2.67
C GLU A 53 -11.81 6.69 2.60
N ASP A 54 -11.69 7.38 3.75
CA ASP A 54 -11.05 8.68 3.85
C ASP A 54 -9.57 8.64 3.48
N LEU A 55 -8.84 7.60 3.91
CA LEU A 55 -7.45 7.35 3.55
C LEU A 55 -7.28 7.21 2.03
N VAL A 56 -8.10 6.37 1.40
CA VAL A 56 -8.06 6.15 -0.06
C VAL A 56 -8.39 7.43 -0.84
N ALA A 57 -9.41 8.17 -0.40
CA ALA A 57 -9.79 9.43 -1.04
C ALA A 57 -8.72 10.52 -0.84
N GLY A 58 -8.06 10.54 0.32
CA GLY A 58 -6.92 11.40 0.60
C GLY A 58 -5.74 11.09 -0.32
N PHE A 59 -5.31 9.83 -0.33
CA PHE A 59 -4.19 9.32 -1.12
C PHE A 59 -4.34 9.64 -2.61
N ARG A 60 -5.47 9.28 -3.23
CA ARG A 60 -5.68 9.51 -4.68
C ARG A 60 -5.59 10.99 -5.04
N ARG A 61 -6.19 11.85 -4.20
CA ARG A 61 -6.18 13.30 -4.42
C ARG A 61 -4.77 13.87 -4.38
N ILE A 62 -3.97 13.48 -3.38
CA ILE A 62 -2.61 14.00 -3.21
C ILE A 62 -1.67 13.42 -4.27
N ALA A 63 -1.76 12.12 -4.54
CA ALA A 63 -0.99 11.44 -5.59
C ALA A 63 -1.25 12.07 -6.97
N GLY A 64 -2.53 12.25 -7.34
CA GLY A 64 -2.92 12.89 -8.60
C GLY A 64 -2.36 14.30 -8.73
N ALA A 65 -2.47 15.11 -7.68
CA ALA A 65 -1.98 16.49 -7.71
C ALA A 65 -0.44 16.57 -7.76
N LEU A 66 0.28 15.73 -7.01
CA LEU A 66 1.73 15.70 -7.02
C LEU A 66 2.29 15.26 -8.39
N VAL A 67 1.69 14.24 -8.99
CA VAL A 67 2.05 13.77 -10.34
C VAL A 67 1.73 14.84 -11.39
N GLU A 68 0.64 15.59 -11.25
CA GLU A 68 0.35 16.73 -12.13
C GLU A 68 1.42 17.82 -12.04
N GLN A 69 1.83 18.19 -10.81
CA GLN A 69 2.90 19.17 -10.61
C GLN A 69 4.25 18.68 -11.16
N MET A 70 4.57 17.40 -10.97
CA MET A 70 5.77 16.78 -11.53
C MET A 70 5.80 16.92 -13.06
N ARG A 71 4.70 16.58 -13.73
CA ARG A 71 4.58 16.68 -15.19
C ARG A 71 4.64 18.12 -15.69
N ALA A 72 4.07 19.07 -14.96
CA ALA A 72 4.12 20.49 -15.31
C ALA A 72 5.51 21.09 -15.15
N GLY A 73 6.32 20.57 -14.22
CA GLY A 73 7.70 20.98 -13.98
C GLY A 73 8.74 20.25 -14.83
N ALA A 74 8.36 19.18 -15.53
CA ALA A 74 9.26 18.42 -16.39
C ALA A 74 9.75 19.27 -17.57
N SER A 75 11.06 19.26 -17.81
CA SER A 75 11.65 19.95 -18.95
C SER A 75 11.52 19.10 -20.23
N PRO A 76 11.63 19.70 -21.43
CA PRO A 76 11.65 18.96 -22.70
C PRO A 76 12.84 17.99 -22.84
N GLU A 77 13.84 18.10 -21.97
CA GLU A 77 15.03 17.24 -21.94
C GLU A 77 14.83 16.01 -21.02
N ASP A 78 13.59 15.75 -20.59
CA ASP A 78 13.16 14.61 -19.75
C ASP A 78 13.72 14.60 -18.32
N ASP A 79 14.29 15.72 -17.86
CA ASP A 79 14.66 15.87 -16.45
C ASP A 79 13.40 16.10 -15.60
N CYS A 80 13.05 15.08 -14.82
CA CYS A 80 12.10 15.18 -13.72
C CYS A 80 12.60 16.26 -12.74
N PRO A 81 11.75 17.19 -12.26
CA PRO A 81 12.20 18.18 -11.28
C PRO A 81 12.58 17.52 -9.95
N ASP A 82 13.60 18.06 -9.27
CA ASP A 82 14.01 17.57 -7.93
C ASP A 82 12.92 17.77 -6.86
N SER A 83 12.04 18.74 -7.07
CA SER A 83 10.96 19.06 -6.13
C SER A 83 9.79 19.78 -6.81
N VAL A 84 8.61 19.69 -6.22
CA VAL A 84 7.41 20.42 -6.63
C VAL A 84 6.79 21.18 -5.46
N ARG A 85 5.94 22.17 -5.76
CA ARG A 85 5.11 22.83 -4.75
C ARG A 85 3.68 22.30 -4.82
N TYR A 86 3.15 21.84 -3.70
CA TYR A 86 1.75 21.46 -3.56
C TYR A 86 1.23 21.83 -2.18
N GLY A 87 0.08 22.50 -2.13
CA GLY A 87 -0.38 23.20 -0.93
C GLY A 87 0.64 24.23 -0.46
N ASP A 88 0.91 24.25 0.84
CA ASP A 88 1.85 25.18 1.47
C ASP A 88 3.28 24.61 1.61
N ALA A 89 3.57 23.45 1.00
CA ALA A 89 4.83 22.74 1.19
C ALA A 89 5.58 22.48 -0.13
N THR A 90 6.90 22.30 0.01
CA THR A 90 7.76 21.70 -1.01
C THR A 90 7.78 20.19 -0.80
N TRP A 91 7.65 19.45 -1.90
CA TRP A 91 7.74 18.00 -1.94
C TRP A 91 8.96 17.60 -2.74
N TYR A 92 9.86 16.80 -2.15
CA TYR A 92 11.02 16.24 -2.85
C TYR A 92 10.61 15.02 -3.64
N LEU A 93 11.16 14.87 -4.84
CA LEU A 93 10.85 13.79 -5.76
C LEU A 93 12.00 12.79 -5.82
N ASP A 94 11.66 11.50 -5.75
CA ASP A 94 12.57 10.39 -6.01
C ASP A 94 11.93 9.46 -7.05
N PRO A 95 12.06 9.79 -8.35
CA PRO A 95 11.47 9.01 -9.44
C PRO A 95 12.25 7.71 -9.66
N HIS A 96 11.54 6.57 -9.72
CA HIS A 96 12.15 5.27 -9.96
C HIS A 96 11.16 4.31 -10.64
N GLY A 97 11.56 3.73 -11.78
CA GLY A 97 10.70 2.86 -12.56
C GLY A 97 9.44 3.58 -13.04
N GLU A 98 8.27 3.02 -12.74
CA GLU A 98 6.95 3.61 -13.06
C GLU A 98 6.37 4.46 -11.92
N HIS A 99 7.14 4.63 -10.84
CA HIS A 99 6.70 5.31 -9.63
C HIS A 99 7.54 6.54 -9.34
N CYS A 100 6.99 7.43 -8.52
CA CYS A 100 7.75 8.49 -7.88
C CYS A 100 7.35 8.55 -6.41
N ARG A 101 8.35 8.56 -5.55
CA ARG A 101 8.16 8.84 -4.12
C ARG A 101 8.24 10.35 -3.92
N PHE A 102 7.21 10.90 -3.30
CA PHE A 102 7.08 12.30 -2.94
C PHE A 102 7.18 12.42 -1.41
N GLU A 103 8.06 13.29 -0.92
CA GLU A 103 8.21 13.55 0.52
C GLU A 103 8.01 15.01 0.85
N ASN A 104 7.06 15.30 1.74
CA ASN A 104 6.81 16.63 2.24
C ASN A 104 7.97 17.08 3.15
N ALA A 105 8.67 18.13 2.76
CA ALA A 105 9.85 18.62 3.46
C ALA A 105 9.58 19.08 4.91
N VAL A 106 8.33 19.39 5.26
CA VAL A 106 7.95 19.93 6.57
C VAL A 106 7.31 18.86 7.44
N SER A 107 6.31 18.13 6.94
CA SER A 107 5.59 17.13 7.72
C SER A 107 6.26 15.77 7.75
N GLY A 108 7.15 15.46 6.79
CA GLY A 108 7.67 14.12 6.58
C GLY A 108 6.63 13.15 6.00
N GLU A 109 5.49 13.65 5.55
CA GLU A 109 4.46 12.86 4.87
C GLU A 109 5.00 12.31 3.54
N VAL A 110 4.68 11.05 3.25
CA VAL A 110 5.19 10.32 2.10
C VAL A 110 4.03 9.85 1.24
N VAL A 111 4.10 10.12 -0.05
CA VAL A 111 3.18 9.60 -1.06
C VAL A 111 4.02 8.94 -2.13
N GLU A 112 3.84 7.65 -2.36
CA GLU A 112 4.43 6.97 -3.52
C GLU A 112 3.32 6.63 -4.50
N ALA A 113 3.47 7.06 -5.76
CA ALA A 113 2.42 6.97 -6.76
C ALA A 113 2.95 6.47 -8.10
N ASN A 114 2.11 5.72 -8.81
CA ASN A 114 2.36 5.42 -10.22
C ASN A 114 2.21 6.69 -11.05
N ILE A 115 3.26 7.08 -11.75
CA ILE A 115 3.31 8.34 -12.50
C ILE A 115 2.46 8.31 -13.76
N TYR A 116 1.99 7.13 -14.20
CA TYR A 116 1.09 6.97 -15.35
C TYR A 116 -0.37 6.78 -14.92
N ALA A 117 -0.60 6.21 -13.73
CA ALA A 117 -1.91 5.95 -13.15
C ALA A 117 -1.96 6.38 -11.67
N PRO A 118 -1.96 7.69 -11.35
CA PRO A 118 -1.82 8.17 -9.98
C PRO A 118 -3.01 7.83 -9.05
N ASP A 119 -4.15 7.42 -9.61
CA ASP A 119 -5.31 6.96 -8.84
C ASP A 119 -5.26 5.45 -8.51
N ALA A 120 -4.31 4.72 -9.11
CA ALA A 120 -4.08 3.30 -8.83
C ALA A 120 -3.56 3.15 -7.40
N LEU A 121 -4.08 2.15 -6.70
CA LEU A 121 -3.71 1.88 -5.32
C LEU A 121 -2.75 0.71 -5.29
N ASP A 122 -1.57 0.93 -4.70
CA ASP A 122 -0.74 -0.13 -4.18
C ASP A 122 -0.97 -0.22 -2.65
N PRO A 123 -1.35 -1.37 -2.10
CA PRO A 123 -1.57 -1.53 -0.65
C PRO A 123 -0.35 -1.17 0.22
N TYR A 124 0.87 -1.38 -0.28
CA TYR A 124 2.08 -0.99 0.42
C TYR A 124 2.22 0.54 0.47
N PHE A 125 2.08 1.23 -0.66
CA PHE A 125 2.18 2.70 -0.72
C PHE A 125 1.07 3.39 0.06
N LEU A 126 -0.15 2.85 -0.01
CA LEU A 126 -1.28 3.35 0.77
C LEU A 126 -1.02 3.24 2.28
N LEU A 127 -0.44 2.13 2.73
CA LEU A 127 -0.08 1.94 4.13
C LEU A 127 1.10 2.84 4.55
N GLU A 128 2.07 3.10 3.67
CA GLU A 128 3.15 4.04 3.94
C GLU A 128 2.63 5.48 4.07
N TYR A 129 1.71 5.89 3.20
CA TYR A 129 1.00 7.15 3.34
C TYR A 129 0.22 7.23 4.66
N ALA A 130 -0.52 6.18 5.03
CA ALA A 130 -1.25 6.14 6.30
C ALA A 130 -0.34 6.34 7.53
N LYS A 131 0.86 5.73 7.49
CA LYS A 131 1.87 5.83 8.56
C LYS A 131 2.49 7.22 8.64
N SER A 132 2.79 7.83 7.50
CA SER A 132 3.50 9.12 7.44
C SER A 132 2.58 10.33 7.62
N ALA A 133 1.31 10.25 7.21
CA ALA A 133 0.33 11.33 7.35
C ALA A 133 -0.11 11.58 8.81
N GLY A 134 0.15 10.64 9.73
CA GLY A 134 0.01 10.83 11.18
C GLY A 134 -1.42 10.85 11.75
N HIS A 135 -2.47 10.76 10.92
CA HIS A 135 -3.87 10.81 11.37
C HIS A 135 -4.72 9.57 11.01
N TYR A 136 -4.09 8.52 10.45
CA TYR A 136 -4.75 7.25 10.11
C TYR A 136 -4.39 6.12 11.08
N GLY A 137 -4.12 6.45 12.35
CA GLY A 137 -3.64 5.50 13.36
C GLY A 137 -4.48 4.24 13.48
N VAL A 138 -5.81 4.36 13.43
CA VAL A 138 -6.71 3.19 13.50
C VAL A 138 -6.55 2.21 12.35
N VAL A 139 -6.20 2.68 11.14
CA VAL A 139 -5.93 1.81 9.98
C VAL A 139 -4.54 1.18 10.12
N VAL A 140 -3.56 1.96 10.58
CA VAL A 140 -2.20 1.47 10.83
C VAL A 140 -2.19 0.37 11.89
N ASP A 141 -2.93 0.56 12.98
CA ASP A 141 -3.04 -0.40 14.08
C ASP A 141 -3.75 -1.69 13.66
N ALA A 142 -4.71 -1.59 12.72
CA ALA A 142 -5.37 -2.78 12.14
C ALA A 142 -4.44 -3.58 11.22
N CYS A 143 -3.44 -2.94 10.61
CA CYS A 143 -2.53 -3.55 9.63
C CYS A 143 -1.25 -4.10 10.27
N VAL A 144 -1.40 -5.02 11.23
CA VAL A 144 -0.28 -5.66 11.95
C VAL A 144 0.63 -6.47 11.00
N GLU A 145 0.04 -7.18 10.05
CA GLU A 145 0.71 -7.98 9.01
C GLU A 145 0.99 -7.15 7.75
N GLY A 146 0.89 -5.82 7.86
CA GLY A 146 1.27 -4.85 6.84
C GLY A 146 0.47 -4.99 5.55
N PHE A 147 1.18 -5.28 4.45
CA PHE A 147 0.61 -5.41 3.10
C PHE A 147 -0.60 -6.35 3.07
N HIS A 148 -0.54 -7.50 3.75
CA HIS A 148 -1.60 -8.50 3.71
C HIS A 148 -2.89 -8.01 4.38
N ASP A 149 -2.79 -7.23 5.45
CA ASP A 149 -3.95 -6.63 6.10
C ASP A 149 -4.52 -5.48 5.26
N MET A 150 -3.69 -4.65 4.65
CA MET A 150 -4.19 -3.59 3.77
C MET A 150 -4.93 -4.18 2.56
N CYS A 151 -4.40 -5.24 1.93
CA CYS A 151 -5.12 -5.99 0.90
C CYS A 151 -6.48 -6.47 1.42
N ARG A 152 -6.51 -7.08 2.61
CA ARG A 152 -7.74 -7.60 3.22
C ARG A 152 -8.76 -6.49 3.49
N LEU A 153 -8.32 -5.33 4.00
CA LEU A 153 -9.17 -4.17 4.22
C LEU A 153 -9.80 -3.67 2.91
N LEU A 154 -8.99 -3.51 1.86
CA LEU A 154 -9.46 -3.07 0.55
C LEU A 154 -10.44 -4.08 -0.08
N ASP A 155 -10.14 -5.38 0.00
CA ASP A 155 -11.03 -6.46 -0.47
C ASP A 155 -12.40 -6.41 0.26
N GLN A 156 -12.39 -6.27 1.59
CA GLN A 156 -13.62 -6.19 2.39
C GLN A 156 -14.44 -4.93 2.07
N ALA A 157 -13.77 -3.83 1.73
CA ALA A 157 -14.40 -2.58 1.30
C ALA A 157 -14.87 -2.59 -0.17
N GLY A 158 -14.46 -3.59 -0.96
CA GLY A 158 -14.75 -3.64 -2.40
C GLY A 158 -13.96 -2.61 -3.21
N ILE A 159 -12.78 -2.21 -2.72
CA ILE A 159 -11.90 -1.23 -3.36
C ILE A 159 -10.85 -1.96 -4.17
N ALA A 160 -10.80 -1.68 -5.48
CA ALA A 160 -9.79 -2.26 -6.37
C ALA A 160 -8.40 -1.65 -6.14
N TYR A 161 -7.38 -2.50 -6.23
CA TYR A 161 -5.95 -2.18 -6.14
C TYR A 161 -5.17 -3.07 -7.12
N GLY A 162 -3.96 -2.66 -7.49
CA GLY A 162 -3.13 -3.38 -8.46
C GLY A 162 -1.92 -2.58 -8.92
#